data_AF-A0A934BV78-F1
#
_entry.id   AF-A0A934BV78-F1
#
_cell.length_a   1.000
_cell.length_b   1.000
_cell.length_c   1.000
_cell.angle_alpha   90.00
_cell.angle_beta   90.00
_cell.angle_gamma   90.00
#
_symmetry.space_group_name_H-M   'P 1'
#
loop_
_entity.id
_entity.type
_entity.pdbx_description
1 polymer ?
#
loop_
_entity_poly.entity_id
_entity_poly.type
_entity_poly.pdbx_seq_one_letter_code
_entity_poly.pdbx_strand_id
1 'polypeptide(L)'
;MNHRQESVRGWWGVGLLLAAALSLRADVLILKNGALLLGRPTATTADSVSLAIGAAGTASVRRADIRQTIACPPAEEPDSYLKAAQRAGHAGWFAEAFACCDKSIAVEPATAAAAQSLRAALQQSVLAGARTRTPTAGLPVSDSDRHRAEAQKLIAEGEQMLRAAQLAANFDARNRGSSARAIQQQGLENVKTAQAKIDEGRAMLEKAEKAMAPPPPPPPPSTLEQITQWGWLIGLGAVGLVVLWFVLSPFLPRR
;
A
#
# COMPACT_ATOMS: atom_id res chain seq x y z
N MET A 1 35.66 -51.10 35.72
CA MET A 1 35.85 -49.64 35.92
C MET A 1 34.76 -48.93 35.12
N ASN A 2 33.68 -48.46 35.76
CA ASN A 2 32.56 -47.80 35.09
C ASN A 2 32.31 -46.43 35.75
N HIS A 3 32.50 -45.34 35.01
CA HIS A 3 32.13 -44.00 35.47
C HIS A 3 31.48 -43.14 34.38
N ARG A 4 30.21 -42.81 34.65
CA ARG A 4 29.55 -41.53 34.40
C ARG A 4 29.51 -40.98 32.97
N GLN A 5 28.40 -41.26 32.29
CA GLN A 5 27.72 -40.25 31.45
C GLN A 5 26.34 -39.96 32.04
N GLU A 6 26.19 -38.89 32.82
CA GLU A 6 24.88 -38.34 33.18
C GLU A 6 24.91 -36.81 33.29
N SER A 7 23.74 -36.17 33.09
CA SER A 7 23.41 -34.76 33.35
C SER A 7 23.93 -33.64 32.39
N VAL A 8 23.48 -33.67 31.11
CA VAL A 8 23.44 -32.45 30.25
C VAL A 8 22.01 -31.84 30.16
N ARG A 9 20.99 -32.54 30.66
CA ARG A 9 19.57 -32.15 30.53
C ARG A 9 19.06 -31.06 31.51
N GLY A 10 19.85 -30.64 32.49
CA GLY A 10 19.39 -29.72 33.55
C GLY A 10 19.31 -28.23 33.18
N TRP A 11 20.06 -27.77 32.17
CA TRP A 11 20.30 -26.33 31.98
C TRP A 11 19.24 -25.59 31.13
N TRP A 12 18.50 -26.30 30.27
CA TRP A 12 17.51 -25.68 29.38
C TRP A 12 16.29 -25.11 30.13
N GLY A 13 15.89 -25.69 31.28
CA GLY A 13 14.75 -25.20 32.07
C GLY A 13 15.00 -23.84 32.73
N VAL A 14 16.23 -23.59 33.20
CA VAL A 14 16.58 -22.34 33.90
C VAL A 14 16.60 -21.16 32.94
N GLY A 15 17.13 -21.35 31.72
CA GLY A 15 17.13 -20.31 30.68
C GLY A 15 15.71 -19.86 30.27
N LEU A 16 14.78 -20.81 30.14
CA LEU A 16 13.39 -20.50 29.76
C LEU A 16 12.64 -19.73 30.87
N LEU A 17 12.84 -20.11 32.13
CA LEU A 17 12.26 -19.41 33.29
C LEU A 17 12.82 -17.99 33.44
N LEU A 18 14.12 -17.78 33.19
CA LEU A 18 14.72 -16.45 33.24
C LEU A 18 14.18 -15.54 32.12
N ALA A 19 13.98 -16.08 30.92
CA ALA A 19 13.39 -15.34 29.80
C ALA A 19 11.92 -14.94 30.08
N ALA A 20 11.12 -15.86 30.64
CA ALA A 20 9.75 -15.57 31.05
C ALA A 20 9.69 -14.49 32.16
N ALA A 21 10.56 -14.58 33.16
CA ALA A 21 10.66 -13.58 34.23
C ALA A 21 11.09 -12.19 33.74
N LEU A 22 11.91 -12.11 32.68
CA LEU A 22 12.30 -10.84 32.06
C LEU A 22 11.17 -10.23 31.23
N SER A 23 10.39 -11.03 30.49
CA SER A 23 9.23 -10.53 29.74
C SER A 23 8.16 -9.91 30.63
N LEU A 24 7.85 -10.53 31.78
CA LEU A 24 6.92 -9.99 32.79
C LEU A 24 7.42 -8.71 33.49
N ARG A 25 8.72 -8.39 33.41
CA ARG A 25 9.31 -7.20 34.05
C ARG A 25 9.41 -5.99 33.12
N ALA A 26 9.22 -6.18 31.81
CA ALA A 26 9.21 -5.10 30.83
C ALA A 26 7.95 -4.22 30.96
N ASP A 27 6.77 -4.82 31.17
CA ASP A 27 5.50 -4.10 31.30
C ASP A 27 5.36 -3.29 32.60
N VAL A 28 6.24 -3.51 33.59
CA VAL A 28 6.16 -2.90 34.92
C VAL A 28 7.07 -1.67 35.08
N LEU A 29 7.91 -1.36 34.09
CA LEU A 29 8.93 -0.29 34.18
C LEU A 29 8.54 1.07 33.59
N ILE A 30 7.31 1.24 33.08
CA ILE A 30 6.75 2.56 32.72
C ILE A 30 5.83 3.07 33.84
N LEU A 31 6.42 3.34 35.02
CA LEU A 31 5.79 4.11 36.10
C LEU A 31 6.83 4.61 37.13
N LYS A 32 7.79 5.41 36.64
CA LYS A 32 8.60 6.32 37.46
C LYS A 32 8.50 7.72 36.88
N ASN A 33 7.72 8.57 37.58
CA ASN A 33 7.42 9.99 37.37
C ASN A 33 6.01 10.26 36.76
N GLY A 34 4.99 10.43 37.61
CA GLY A 34 3.67 10.92 37.18
C GLY A 34 2.48 10.41 38.00
N ALA A 35 2.29 10.99 39.20
CA ALA A 35 1.16 10.86 40.13
C ALA A 35 -0.11 10.06 39.69
N LEU A 36 -0.39 8.99 40.45
CA LEU A 36 -1.74 8.47 40.64
C LEU A 36 -2.51 9.37 41.61
N LEU A 37 -3.63 9.96 41.19
CA LEU A 37 -4.64 10.52 42.10
C LEU A 37 -5.91 9.67 42.04
N LEU A 38 -6.02 8.74 42.98
CA LEU A 38 -7.25 8.02 43.27
C LEU A 38 -8.23 8.93 44.05
N GLY A 39 -8.98 9.76 43.31
CA GLY A 39 -10.12 10.51 43.82
C GLY A 39 -11.43 9.76 43.56
N ARG A 40 -12.32 9.70 44.57
CA ARG A 40 -13.68 9.14 44.42
C ARG A 40 -14.55 10.02 43.51
N PRO A 41 -15.61 9.46 42.89
CA PRO A 41 -16.34 10.14 41.83
C PRO A 41 -17.28 11.23 42.35
N THR A 42 -17.11 12.44 41.85
CA THR A 42 -18.15 13.47 41.78
C THR A 42 -18.28 13.89 40.32
N ALA A 43 -19.52 14.03 39.83
CA ALA A 43 -19.80 14.16 38.41
C ALA A 43 -19.27 15.47 37.80
N THR A 44 -18.24 15.37 36.93
CA THR A 44 -17.80 16.45 36.04
C THR A 44 -17.29 15.86 34.72
N THR A 45 -17.92 16.31 33.63
CA THR A 45 -17.45 16.38 32.22
C THR A 45 -16.88 15.13 31.51
N ALA A 46 -17.30 14.95 30.26
CA ALA A 46 -17.02 13.80 29.40
C ALA A 46 -15.60 13.75 28.77
N ASP A 47 -14.66 14.57 29.24
CA ASP A 47 -13.31 14.72 28.65
C ASP A 47 -12.35 13.54 28.89
N SER A 48 -12.78 12.52 29.63
CA SER A 48 -11.95 11.36 29.98
C SER A 48 -12.21 10.10 29.13
N VAL A 49 -12.54 10.29 27.84
CA VAL A 49 -12.42 9.21 26.84
C VAL A 49 -10.95 8.76 26.83
N SER A 50 -10.71 7.54 27.31
CA SER A 50 -9.38 7.08 27.71
C SER A 50 -8.47 6.89 26.50
N LEU A 51 -7.66 7.92 26.19
CA LEU A 51 -6.71 7.92 25.10
C LEU A 51 -5.55 6.96 25.39
N ALA A 52 -5.75 5.67 25.09
CA ALA A 52 -4.70 4.66 25.18
C ALA A 52 -3.65 4.90 24.07
N ILE A 53 -2.61 5.65 24.43
CA ILE A 53 -1.42 5.88 23.62
C ILE A 53 -0.63 4.56 23.62
N GLY A 54 -0.64 3.86 22.48
CA GLY A 54 0.22 2.70 22.29
C GLY A 54 1.69 3.12 22.16
N ALA A 55 2.62 2.17 22.27
CA ALA A 55 4.07 2.41 22.26
C ALA A 55 4.61 3.16 21.00
N ALA A 56 3.80 3.33 19.96
CA ALA A 56 4.11 4.10 18.74
C ALA A 56 3.61 5.56 18.77
N GLY A 57 3.06 6.06 19.89
CA GLY A 57 2.52 7.42 19.99
C GLY A 57 1.18 7.64 19.28
N THR A 58 0.67 6.63 18.55
CA THR A 58 -0.64 6.67 17.93
C THR A 58 -1.72 6.37 18.97
N ALA A 59 -2.68 7.28 19.12
CA ALA A 59 -3.86 7.05 19.92
C ALA A 59 -4.70 5.93 19.29
N SER A 60 -4.82 4.81 20.00
CA SER A 60 -5.66 3.69 19.56
C SER A 60 -7.14 4.01 19.83
N VAL A 61 -7.73 4.83 18.96
CA VAL A 61 -9.15 5.22 19.07
C VAL A 61 -10.00 3.95 18.94
N ARG A 62 -10.77 3.59 19.97
CA ARG A 62 -11.63 2.41 19.90
C ARG A 62 -12.94 2.77 19.19
N ARG A 63 -13.43 1.86 18.37
CA ARG A 63 -14.71 2.02 17.66
C ARG A 63 -15.90 2.13 18.62
N ALA A 64 -15.79 1.53 19.81
CA ALA A 64 -16.78 1.65 20.88
C ALA A 64 -16.92 3.10 21.36
N ASP A 65 -15.81 3.78 21.62
CA ASP A 65 -15.79 5.16 22.12
C ASP A 65 -16.49 6.10 21.13
N ILE A 66 -16.19 6.00 19.83
CA ILE A 66 -16.86 6.81 18.79
C ILE A 66 -18.36 6.51 18.74
N ARG A 67 -18.75 5.24 18.91
CA ARG A 67 -20.16 4.83 18.97
C ARG A 67 -20.88 5.29 20.24
N GLN A 68 -20.15 5.64 21.29
CA GLN A 68 -20.64 6.21 22.54
C GLN A 68 -20.70 7.74 22.49
N THR A 69 -19.87 8.40 21.67
CA THR A 69 -20.08 9.82 21.30
C THR A 69 -21.28 9.95 20.35
N ILE A 70 -21.43 9.04 19.37
CA ILE A 70 -22.73 8.70 18.78
C ILE A 70 -23.65 8.14 19.91
N ALA A 71 -24.97 8.18 19.79
CA ALA A 71 -25.93 7.81 20.85
C ALA A 71 -25.93 8.68 22.13
N CYS A 72 -24.81 9.26 22.61
CA CYS A 72 -24.86 10.32 23.65
C CYS A 72 -25.77 11.50 23.18
N PRO A 73 -26.56 12.12 24.07
CA PRO A 73 -27.42 13.24 23.71
C PRO A 73 -26.61 14.51 23.35
N PRO A 74 -27.20 15.49 22.64
CA PRO A 74 -26.52 16.67 22.08
C PRO A 74 -26.07 17.73 23.12
N ALA A 75 -25.76 17.32 24.36
CA ALA A 75 -25.27 18.20 25.42
C ALA A 75 -23.73 18.41 25.40
N GLU A 76 -23.02 17.70 24.51
CA GLU A 76 -21.59 17.90 24.26
C GLU A 76 -21.33 19.04 23.26
N GLU A 77 -20.16 19.67 23.38
CA GLU A 77 -19.71 20.69 22.43
C GLU A 77 -19.67 20.15 20.98
N PRO A 78 -20.12 20.91 19.97
CA PRO A 78 -20.16 20.46 18.58
C PRO A 78 -18.76 20.10 18.02
N ASP A 79 -17.72 20.74 18.55
CA ASP A 79 -16.31 20.43 18.31
C ASP A 79 -15.92 18.97 18.67
N SER A 80 -16.56 18.37 19.69
CA SER A 80 -16.37 16.95 20.07
C SER A 80 -16.71 16.04 18.90
N TYR A 81 -17.87 16.29 18.27
CA TYR A 81 -18.36 15.53 17.12
C TYR A 81 -17.48 15.68 15.88
N LEU A 82 -16.98 16.89 15.58
CA LEU A 82 -16.03 17.11 14.48
C LEU A 82 -14.70 16.36 14.71
N LYS A 83 -14.14 16.43 15.92
CA LYS A 83 -12.92 15.69 16.30
C LYS A 83 -13.15 14.17 16.27
N ALA A 84 -14.35 13.69 16.60
CA ALA A 84 -14.72 12.28 16.47
C ALA A 84 -14.87 11.85 15.00
N ALA A 85 -15.48 12.68 14.15
CA ALA A 85 -15.63 12.42 12.72
C ALA A 85 -14.28 12.31 12.00
N GLN A 86 -13.33 13.22 12.30
CA GLN A 86 -11.97 13.15 11.76
C GLN A 86 -11.26 11.85 12.16
N ARG A 87 -11.32 11.47 13.46
CA ARG A 87 -10.74 10.21 13.97
C ARG A 87 -11.35 8.97 13.29
N ALA A 88 -12.68 8.93 13.14
CA ALA A 88 -13.38 7.86 12.42
C ALA A 88 -12.97 7.80 10.94
N GLY A 89 -12.80 8.95 10.29
CA GLY A 89 -12.34 9.07 8.91
C GLY A 89 -10.95 8.49 8.70
N HIS A 90 -9.98 8.87 9.54
CA HIS A 90 -8.62 8.32 9.49
C HIS A 90 -8.56 6.81 9.79
N ALA A 91 -9.48 6.30 10.62
CA ALA A 91 -9.63 4.86 10.88
C ALA A 91 -10.38 4.09 9.76
N GLY A 92 -10.88 4.76 8.72
CA GLY A 92 -11.66 4.16 7.63
C GLY A 92 -13.09 3.76 8.02
N TRP A 93 -13.60 4.25 9.17
CA TRP A 93 -14.96 3.98 9.65
C TRP A 93 -15.94 5.05 9.13
N PHE A 94 -16.09 5.08 7.80
CA PHE A 94 -16.82 6.16 7.12
C PHE A 94 -18.28 6.30 7.54
N ALA A 95 -18.98 5.20 7.87
CA ALA A 95 -20.35 5.24 8.36
C ALA A 95 -20.47 5.98 9.70
N GLU A 96 -19.60 5.64 10.67
CA GLU A 96 -19.51 6.37 11.94
C GLU A 96 -19.05 7.83 11.74
N ALA A 97 -18.13 8.10 10.81
CA ALA A 97 -17.68 9.46 10.51
C ALA A 97 -18.83 10.36 9.99
N PHE A 98 -19.67 9.84 9.09
CA PHE A 98 -20.84 10.57 8.59
C PHE A 98 -21.88 10.84 9.71
N ALA A 99 -22.15 9.86 10.57
CA ALA A 99 -23.06 10.03 11.70
C ALA A 99 -22.58 11.13 12.68
N CYS A 100 -21.26 11.27 12.89
CA CYS A 100 -20.70 12.37 13.67
C CYS A 100 -20.86 13.73 12.97
N CYS A 101 -20.67 13.82 11.65
CA CYS A 101 -20.95 15.05 10.90
C CYS A 101 -22.44 15.47 11.00
N ASP A 102 -23.36 14.52 10.83
CA ASP A 102 -24.80 14.75 10.92
C ASP A 102 -25.21 15.27 12.32
N LYS A 103 -24.62 14.70 13.38
CA LYS A 103 -24.79 15.22 14.75
C LYS A 103 -24.23 16.64 14.93
N SER A 104 -23.02 16.92 14.44
CA SER A 104 -22.40 18.26 14.55
C SER A 104 -23.31 19.33 13.94
N ILE A 105 -23.85 19.07 12.74
CA ILE A 105 -24.78 19.97 12.04
C ILE A 105 -26.08 20.19 12.85
N ALA A 106 -26.58 19.13 13.50
CA ALA A 106 -27.81 19.19 14.30
C ALA A 106 -27.63 19.91 15.65
N VAL A 107 -26.44 19.88 16.24
CA VAL A 107 -26.10 20.59 17.49
C VAL A 107 -25.89 22.07 17.22
N GLU A 108 -25.04 22.41 16.25
CA GLU A 108 -24.76 23.81 15.91
C GLU A 108 -24.69 24.02 14.39
N PRO A 109 -25.69 24.70 13.78
CA PRO A 109 -25.71 24.92 12.33
C PRO A 109 -24.59 25.84 11.84
N ALA A 110 -23.95 26.63 12.70
CA ALA A 110 -22.75 27.40 12.34
C ALA A 110 -21.54 26.49 12.00
N THR A 111 -21.44 25.32 12.64
CA THR A 111 -20.39 24.32 12.32
C THR A 111 -20.66 23.56 11.01
N ALA A 112 -21.83 23.75 10.39
CA ALA A 112 -22.25 22.97 9.24
C ALA A 112 -21.29 23.07 8.04
N ALA A 113 -20.66 24.22 7.81
CA ALA A 113 -19.66 24.37 6.74
C ALA A 113 -18.41 23.48 6.97
N ALA A 114 -17.96 23.36 8.22
CA ALA A 114 -16.84 22.47 8.58
C ALA A 114 -17.24 20.99 8.46
N ALA A 115 -18.44 20.63 8.95
CA ALA A 115 -18.96 19.27 8.83
C ALA A 115 -19.22 18.83 7.37
N GLN A 116 -19.71 19.74 6.51
CA GLN A 116 -19.96 19.50 5.09
C GLN A 116 -18.66 19.35 4.28
N SER A 117 -17.66 20.21 4.52
CA SER A 117 -16.35 20.08 3.87
C SER A 117 -15.63 18.78 4.28
N LEU A 118 -15.70 18.39 5.56
CA LEU A 118 -15.24 17.07 6.00
C LEU A 118 -16.01 15.93 5.30
N ARG A 119 -17.34 16.04 5.20
CA ARG A 119 -18.19 15.05 4.50
C ARG A 119 -17.79 14.86 3.04
N ALA A 120 -17.50 15.94 2.32
CA ALA A 120 -17.05 15.88 0.93
C ALA A 120 -15.70 15.17 0.78
N ALA A 121 -14.72 15.48 1.66
CA ALA A 121 -13.42 14.80 1.68
C ALA A 121 -13.54 13.29 2.01
N LEU A 122 -14.44 12.93 2.92
CA LEU A 122 -14.74 11.52 3.23
C LEU A 122 -15.41 10.80 2.05
N GLN A 123 -16.31 11.44 1.31
CA GLN A 123 -16.92 10.86 0.11
C GLN A 123 -15.89 10.57 -0.99
N GLN A 124 -14.95 11.49 -1.24
CA GLN A 124 -13.85 11.25 -2.18
C GLN A 124 -12.98 10.06 -1.73
N SER A 125 -12.72 9.94 -0.43
CA SER A 125 -11.95 8.84 0.17
C SER A 125 -12.64 7.48 0.00
N VAL A 126 -13.97 7.44 0.20
CA VAL A 126 -14.79 6.23 -0.03
C VAL A 126 -14.78 5.84 -1.51
N LEU A 127 -14.93 6.80 -2.43
CA LEU A 127 -14.92 6.54 -3.88
C LEU A 127 -13.55 6.05 -4.37
N ALA A 128 -12.45 6.61 -3.84
CA ALA A 128 -11.10 6.12 -4.11
C ALA A 128 -10.92 4.67 -3.61
N GLY A 129 -11.37 4.36 -2.39
CA GLY A 129 -11.34 3.00 -1.83
C GLY A 129 -12.29 2.01 -2.52
N ALA A 130 -13.36 2.48 -3.16
CA ALA A 130 -14.24 1.65 -3.97
C ALA A 130 -13.59 1.28 -5.31
N ARG A 131 -12.91 2.22 -5.98
CA ARG A 131 -12.17 1.97 -7.24
C ARG A 131 -11.04 0.95 -7.09
N THR A 132 -10.41 0.86 -5.92
CA THR A 132 -9.39 -0.18 -5.63
C THR A 132 -9.98 -1.52 -5.19
N ARG A 133 -11.31 -1.60 -4.99
CA ARG A 133 -12.04 -2.81 -4.57
C ARG A 133 -13.03 -3.34 -5.60
N THR A 134 -13.03 -2.82 -6.82
CA THR A 134 -13.79 -3.42 -7.93
C THR A 134 -13.40 -4.90 -8.03
N PRO A 135 -14.32 -5.85 -7.79
CA PRO A 135 -13.96 -7.26 -7.81
C PRO A 135 -13.75 -7.65 -9.28
N THR A 136 -12.48 -7.77 -9.68
CA THR A 136 -12.09 -8.29 -11.00
C THR A 136 -12.47 -9.76 -11.07
N ALA A 137 -13.73 -10.02 -11.43
CA ALA A 137 -14.30 -11.35 -11.47
C ALA A 137 -13.65 -12.17 -12.60
N GLY A 138 -12.77 -13.09 -12.23
CA GLY A 138 -12.51 -14.31 -13.00
C GLY A 138 -11.70 -14.20 -14.30
N LEU A 139 -11.07 -13.05 -14.61
CA LEU A 139 -10.02 -13.04 -15.62
C LEU A 139 -8.71 -13.57 -15.01
N PRO A 140 -8.01 -14.53 -15.64
CA PRO A 140 -6.70 -14.96 -15.19
C PRO A 140 -5.74 -13.77 -15.33
N VAL A 141 -5.38 -13.19 -14.19
CA VAL A 141 -4.34 -12.15 -14.11
C VAL A 141 -3.06 -12.76 -14.68
N SER A 142 -2.54 -12.17 -15.77
CA SER A 142 -1.31 -12.63 -16.38
C SER A 142 -0.17 -12.55 -15.34
N ASP A 143 0.74 -13.52 -15.31
CA ASP A 143 1.88 -13.48 -14.38
C ASP A 143 2.69 -12.17 -14.54
N SER A 144 2.67 -11.56 -15.72
CA SER A 144 3.21 -10.23 -16.00
C SER A 144 2.54 -9.12 -15.16
N ASP A 145 1.21 -9.11 -15.07
CA ASP A 145 0.45 -8.14 -14.27
C ASP A 145 0.70 -8.33 -12.77
N ARG A 146 0.82 -9.58 -12.34
CA ARG A 146 1.19 -9.92 -10.96
C ARG A 146 2.57 -9.38 -10.59
N HIS A 147 3.58 -9.62 -11.42
CA HIS A 147 4.92 -9.08 -11.20
C HIS A 147 4.94 -7.54 -11.25
N ARG A 148 4.11 -6.91 -12.09
CA ARG A 148 3.97 -5.45 -12.12
C ARG A 148 3.36 -4.91 -10.81
N ALA A 149 2.35 -5.58 -10.26
CA ALA A 149 1.76 -5.21 -8.97
C ALA A 149 2.73 -5.41 -7.79
N GLU A 150 3.49 -6.51 -7.79
CA GLU A 150 4.54 -6.78 -6.79
C GLU A 150 5.67 -5.73 -6.86
N ALA A 151 6.12 -5.37 -8.06
CA ALA A 151 7.11 -4.30 -8.28
C ALA A 151 6.61 -2.91 -7.83
N GLN A 152 5.37 -2.54 -8.17
CA GLN A 152 4.75 -1.28 -7.71
C GLN A 152 4.63 -1.23 -6.17
N LYS A 153 4.32 -2.35 -5.53
CA LYS A 153 4.27 -2.45 -4.07
C LYS A 153 5.65 -2.20 -3.43
N LEU A 154 6.72 -2.80 -3.97
CA LEU A 154 8.09 -2.58 -3.47
C LEU A 154 8.53 -1.11 -3.60
N ILE A 155 8.20 -0.47 -4.72
CA ILE A 155 8.47 0.97 -4.92
C ILE A 155 7.70 1.81 -3.89
N ALA A 156 6.41 1.54 -3.67
CA ALA A 156 5.59 2.27 -2.71
C ALA A 156 6.06 2.09 -1.25
N GLU A 157 6.47 0.88 -0.86
CA GLU A 157 7.10 0.63 0.45
C GLU A 157 8.43 1.39 0.60
N GLY A 158 9.27 1.38 -0.44
CA GLY A 158 10.53 2.11 -0.47
C GLY A 158 10.33 3.63 -0.32
N GLU A 159 9.39 4.22 -1.06
CA GLU A 159 9.04 5.64 -0.94
C GLU A 159 8.54 6.01 0.47
N GLN A 160 7.73 5.16 1.10
CA GLN A 160 7.28 5.39 2.48
C GLN A 160 8.44 5.37 3.47
N MET A 161 9.37 4.42 3.35
CA MET A 161 10.57 4.37 4.18
C MET A 161 11.46 5.62 3.96
N LEU A 162 11.59 6.09 2.72
CA LEU A 162 12.39 7.25 2.36
C LEU A 162 11.80 8.55 2.94
N ARG A 163 10.47 8.72 2.89
CA ARG A 163 9.76 9.84 3.57
C ARG A 163 9.90 9.77 5.09
N ALA A 164 9.79 8.58 5.69
CA ALA A 164 9.97 8.40 7.14
C ALA A 164 11.40 8.78 7.58
N ALA A 165 12.42 8.40 6.80
CA ALA A 165 13.80 8.78 7.06
C ALA A 165 14.06 10.28 6.89
N GLN A 166 13.43 10.93 5.90
CA GLN A 166 13.49 12.40 5.73
C GLN A 166 12.85 13.14 6.92
N LEU A 167 11.72 12.66 7.45
CA LEU A 167 11.09 13.22 8.64
C LEU A 167 11.98 13.05 9.88
N ALA A 168 12.62 11.89 10.05
CA ALA A 168 13.59 11.66 11.12
C ALA A 168 14.79 12.62 11.02
N ALA A 169 15.38 12.79 9.83
CA ALA A 169 16.49 13.72 9.59
C ALA A 169 16.12 15.19 9.89
N ASN A 170 14.91 15.61 9.53
CA ASN A 170 14.40 16.96 9.83
C ASN A 170 14.16 17.19 11.33
N PHE A 171 13.77 16.15 12.08
CA PHE A 171 13.61 16.22 13.53
C PHE A 171 14.97 16.36 14.24
N ASP A 172 15.98 15.61 13.78
CA ASP A 172 17.30 15.54 14.40
C ASP A 172 18.12 16.84 14.22
N ALA A 173 17.90 17.58 13.12
CA ALA A 173 18.55 18.87 12.87
C ALA A 173 18.33 19.92 14.00
N ARG A 174 17.31 19.73 14.85
CA ARG A 174 17.02 20.58 16.01
C ARG A 174 17.65 20.09 17.33
N ASN A 175 18.06 18.81 17.42
CA ASN A 175 18.53 18.19 18.67
C ASN A 175 19.99 17.72 18.56
N ARG A 176 20.95 18.57 18.93
CA ARG A 176 22.40 18.29 18.82
C ARG A 176 22.97 17.34 19.91
N GLY A 177 22.18 16.37 20.35
CA GLY A 177 22.58 15.40 21.38
C GLY A 177 23.53 14.31 20.87
N SER A 178 24.22 13.61 21.77
CA SER A 178 25.03 12.43 21.41
C SER A 178 24.20 11.27 20.84
N SER A 179 22.94 11.15 21.28
CA SER A 179 21.94 10.20 20.75
C SER A 179 21.58 10.46 19.28
N ALA A 180 21.60 11.72 18.82
CA ALA A 180 21.29 12.09 17.44
C ALA A 180 22.23 11.40 16.44
N ARG A 181 23.52 11.27 16.76
CA ARG A 181 24.49 10.60 15.85
C ARG A 181 24.15 9.14 15.59
N ALA A 182 23.63 8.42 16.59
CA ALA A 182 23.20 7.03 16.43
C ALA A 182 21.91 6.93 15.58
N ILE A 183 20.95 7.82 15.83
CA ILE A 183 19.70 7.92 15.06
C ILE A 183 19.99 8.30 13.60
N GLN A 184 20.92 9.24 13.36
CA GLN A 184 21.37 9.66 12.04
C GLN A 184 22.06 8.52 11.26
N GLN A 185 22.92 7.73 11.91
CA GLN A 185 23.53 6.55 11.29
C GLN A 185 22.49 5.49 10.92
N GLN A 186 21.56 5.20 11.83
CA GLN A 186 20.45 4.28 11.56
C GLN A 186 19.53 4.79 10.43
N GLY A 187 19.27 6.10 10.38
CA GLY A 187 18.54 6.76 9.30
C GLY A 187 19.22 6.59 7.94
N LEU A 188 20.55 6.73 7.88
CA LEU A 188 21.35 6.51 6.68
C LEU A 188 21.27 5.05 6.17
N GLU A 189 21.36 4.06 7.06
CA GLU A 189 21.19 2.65 6.66
C GLU A 189 19.74 2.34 6.21
N ASN A 190 18.75 2.96 6.84
CA ASN A 190 17.35 2.86 6.41
C ASN A 190 17.14 3.48 5.01
N VAL A 191 17.77 4.62 4.71
CA VAL A 191 17.72 5.23 3.36
C VAL A 191 18.37 4.33 2.31
N LYS A 192 19.55 3.76 2.58
CA LYS A 192 20.19 2.79 1.68
C LYS A 192 19.28 1.59 1.41
N THR A 193 18.67 1.04 2.45
CA THR A 193 17.75 -0.11 2.35
C THR A 193 16.49 0.25 1.55
N ALA A 194 15.93 1.44 1.75
CA ALA A 194 14.79 1.94 0.99
C ALA A 194 15.14 2.14 -0.49
N GLN A 195 16.30 2.72 -0.78
CA GLN A 195 16.78 2.92 -2.16
C GLN A 195 16.99 1.59 -2.88
N ALA A 196 17.63 0.61 -2.24
CA ALA A 196 17.83 -0.73 -2.81
C ALA A 196 16.51 -1.41 -3.19
N LYS A 197 15.45 -1.27 -2.37
CA LYS A 197 14.10 -1.77 -2.70
C LYS A 197 13.46 -1.05 -3.89
N ILE A 198 13.65 0.26 -4.02
CA ILE A 198 13.16 1.04 -5.18
C ILE A 198 13.87 0.58 -6.45
N ASP A 199 15.19 0.38 -6.39
CA ASP A 199 16.00 -0.05 -7.52
C ASP A 199 15.68 -1.50 -7.94
N GLU A 200 15.45 -2.40 -6.97
CA GLU A 200 14.95 -3.77 -7.22
C GLU A 200 13.56 -3.73 -7.89
N GLY A 201 12.62 -2.96 -7.34
CA GLY A 201 11.28 -2.79 -7.92
C GLY A 201 11.32 -2.23 -9.34
N ARG A 202 12.19 -1.26 -9.62
CA ARG A 202 12.42 -0.73 -10.99
C ARG A 202 13.00 -1.79 -11.93
N ALA A 203 13.98 -2.58 -11.48
CA ALA A 203 14.58 -3.64 -12.30
C ALA A 203 13.57 -4.76 -12.63
N MET A 204 12.64 -5.07 -11.72
CA MET A 204 11.51 -5.97 -12.02
C MET A 204 10.55 -5.37 -13.06
N LEU A 205 10.25 -4.08 -12.95
CA LEU A 205 9.35 -3.37 -13.87
C LEU A 205 9.94 -3.27 -15.28
N GLU A 206 11.24 -2.99 -15.41
CA GLU A 206 11.95 -2.97 -16.69
C GLU A 206 11.99 -4.37 -17.35
N LYS A 207 12.18 -5.44 -16.57
CA LYS A 207 12.08 -6.82 -17.07
C LYS A 207 10.67 -7.15 -17.56
N ALA A 208 9.64 -6.73 -16.84
CA ALA A 208 8.25 -6.91 -17.26
C ALA A 208 7.96 -6.15 -18.56
N GLU A 209 8.39 -4.89 -18.69
CA GLU A 209 8.21 -4.11 -19.91
C GLU A 209 8.97 -4.68 -21.11
N LYS A 210 10.19 -5.20 -20.90
CA LYS A 210 10.93 -5.95 -21.94
C LYS A 210 10.25 -7.25 -22.35
N ALA A 211 9.55 -7.93 -21.44
CA ALA A 211 8.77 -9.13 -21.75
C ALA A 211 7.43 -8.82 -22.45
N MET A 212 6.88 -7.62 -22.24
CA MET A 212 5.65 -7.13 -22.92
C MET A 212 5.93 -6.40 -24.24
N ALA A 213 7.19 -6.06 -24.54
CA ALA A 213 7.54 -5.45 -25.80
C ALA A 213 7.10 -6.38 -26.95
N PRO A 214 6.35 -5.88 -27.95
CA PRO A 214 5.97 -6.72 -29.08
C PRO A 214 7.24 -7.25 -29.75
N PRO A 215 7.25 -8.51 -30.24
CA PRO A 215 8.40 -9.03 -30.95
C PRO A 215 8.77 -8.05 -32.07
N PRO A 216 10.08 -7.81 -32.30
CA PRO A 216 10.50 -6.89 -33.35
C PRO A 216 9.82 -7.32 -34.65
N PRO A 217 9.31 -6.36 -35.47
CA PRO A 217 8.68 -6.70 -36.72
C PRO A 217 9.63 -7.60 -37.52
N PRO A 218 9.13 -8.66 -38.17
CA PRO A 218 9.98 -9.57 -38.92
C PRO A 218 10.83 -8.74 -39.88
N PRO A 219 12.13 -9.08 -40.05
CA PRO A 219 12.98 -8.36 -40.99
C PRO A 219 12.28 -8.33 -42.36
N PRO A 220 12.33 -7.22 -43.10
CA PRO A 220 11.74 -7.17 -44.42
C PRO A 220 12.30 -8.34 -45.24
N PRO A 221 11.46 -9.10 -45.96
CA PRO A 221 11.90 -10.29 -46.69
C PRO A 221 13.05 -9.89 -47.59
N SER A 222 14.09 -10.72 -47.59
CA SER A 222 15.33 -10.42 -48.29
C SER A 222 15.05 -10.08 -49.75
N THR A 223 15.87 -9.24 -50.37
CA THR A 223 15.70 -8.89 -51.79
C THR A 223 15.63 -10.13 -52.68
N LEU A 224 16.28 -11.23 -52.28
CA LEU A 224 16.25 -12.53 -52.97
C LEU A 224 14.90 -13.28 -52.81
N GLU A 225 14.25 -13.21 -51.65
CA GLU A 225 12.87 -13.71 -51.45
C GLU A 225 11.85 -12.88 -52.23
N GLN A 226 12.00 -11.55 -52.26
CA GLN A 226 11.14 -10.70 -53.09
C GLN A 226 11.31 -11.03 -54.57
N ILE A 227 12.55 -11.13 -55.08
CA ILE A 227 12.85 -11.48 -56.47
C ILE A 227 12.26 -12.86 -56.85
N THR A 228 12.38 -13.86 -55.97
CA THR A 228 11.80 -15.19 -56.24
C THR A 228 10.27 -15.18 -56.21
N GLN A 229 9.64 -14.43 -55.32
CA GLN A 229 8.18 -14.26 -55.30
C GLN A 229 7.65 -13.57 -56.56
N TRP A 230 8.33 -12.53 -57.05
CA TRP A 230 8.02 -11.90 -58.35
C TRP A 230 8.26 -12.85 -59.53
N GLY A 231 9.33 -13.65 -59.49
CA GLY A 231 9.64 -14.66 -60.51
C GLY A 231 8.50 -15.70 -60.68
N TRP A 232 7.93 -16.17 -59.58
CA TRP A 232 6.76 -17.08 -59.61
C TRP A 232 5.52 -16.42 -60.21
N LEU A 233 5.21 -15.17 -59.83
CA LEU A 233 4.06 -14.44 -60.38
C LEU A 233 4.20 -14.20 -61.89
N ILE A 234 5.39 -13.81 -62.35
CA ILE A 234 5.69 -13.63 -63.77
C ILE A 234 5.60 -14.96 -64.52
N GLY A 235 6.14 -16.05 -63.95
CA GLY A 235 6.06 -17.39 -64.54
C GLY A 235 4.63 -17.89 -64.72
N LEU A 236 3.80 -17.77 -63.67
CA LEU A 236 2.37 -18.13 -63.74
C LEU A 236 1.61 -17.25 -64.74
N GLY A 237 1.90 -15.94 -64.78
CA GLY A 237 1.32 -15.03 -65.77
C GLY A 237 1.66 -15.40 -67.21
N ALA A 238 2.91 -15.77 -67.49
CA ALA A 238 3.36 -16.21 -68.80
C ALA A 238 2.68 -17.52 -69.24
N VAL A 239 2.59 -18.52 -68.35
CA VAL A 239 1.87 -19.77 -68.61
C VAL A 239 0.38 -19.51 -68.88
N GLY A 240 -0.26 -18.66 -68.08
CA GLY A 240 -1.66 -18.26 -68.28
C GLY A 240 -1.88 -17.58 -69.64
N LEU A 241 -0.98 -16.70 -70.08
CA LEU A 241 -1.01 -16.07 -71.39
C LEU A 241 -0.87 -17.06 -72.55
N VAL A 242 0.04 -18.04 -72.43
CA VAL A 242 0.22 -19.08 -73.46
C VAL A 242 -1.02 -19.98 -73.57
N VAL A 243 -1.58 -20.41 -72.44
CA VAL A 243 -2.83 -21.20 -72.41
C VAL A 243 -3.99 -20.41 -73.00
N LEU A 244 -4.16 -19.14 -72.60
CA LEU A 244 -5.19 -18.25 -73.13
C LEU A 244 -5.06 -18.04 -74.64
N TRP A 245 -3.84 -17.83 -75.14
CA TRP A 245 -3.57 -17.69 -76.57
C TRP A 245 -3.88 -18.98 -77.34
N PHE A 246 -3.52 -20.14 -76.80
CA PHE A 246 -3.81 -21.44 -77.41
C PHE A 246 -5.33 -21.72 -77.49
N VAL A 247 -6.08 -21.35 -76.44
CA VAL A 247 -7.55 -21.47 -76.38
C VAL A 247 -8.25 -20.47 -77.31
N LEU A 248 -7.71 -19.26 -77.49
CA LEU A 248 -8.26 -18.23 -78.39
C LEU A 248 -7.85 -18.40 -79.85
N SER A 249 -6.75 -19.11 -80.14
CA SER A 249 -6.23 -19.37 -81.48
C SER A 249 -7.29 -19.82 -82.51
N PRO A 250 -8.19 -20.79 -82.23
CA PRO A 250 -9.23 -21.20 -83.17
C PRO A 250 -10.33 -20.15 -83.42
N PHE A 251 -10.47 -19.14 -82.56
CA PHE A 251 -11.46 -18.06 -82.70
C PHE A 251 -10.89 -16.82 -83.40
N LEU A 252 -9.57 -16.72 -83.55
CA LEU A 252 -8.94 -15.64 -84.30
C LEU A 252 -9.07 -15.91 -85.81
N PRO A 253 -9.66 -14.98 -86.59
CA PRO A 253 -9.85 -15.20 -88.02
C PRO A 253 -8.49 -15.24 -88.72
N ARG A 254 -8.23 -16.35 -89.44
CA ARG A 254 -7.10 -16.45 -90.38
C ARG A 254 -7.32 -15.43 -91.51
N ARG A 255 -6.63 -14.30 -91.41
CA ARG A 255 -6.37 -13.38 -92.53
C ARG A 255 -5.15 -13.84 -93.31
#